data_AF-F9S5Q7-F1
#
_entry.id   AF-F9S5Q7-F1
#
_cell.length_a   1.000
_cell.length_b   1.000
_cell.length_c   1.000
_cell.angle_alpha   90.00
_cell.angle_beta   90.00
_cell.angle_gamma   90.00
#
_symmetry.space_group_name_H-M   'P 1'
#
loop_
_entity.id
_entity.type
_entity.pdbx_description
1 polymer ?
#
loop_
_entity_poly.entity_id
_entity_poly.type
_entity_poly.pdbx_seq_one_letter_code
_entity_poly.pdbx_strand_id
1 'polypeptide(L)' 'ELDASDTYTMTTLKVNARRDESIEIQCESLIYCDQLEATFEDMTGVYTRF' A
#
# COMPACT_ATOMS: atom_id res chain seq x y z
N GLU A 1 -13.90 -6.84 8.74
CA GLU A 1 -12.75 -7.67 8.30
C GLU A 1 -12.64 -7.53 6.80
N LEU A 2 -11.45 -7.73 6.26
CA LEU A 2 -11.24 -7.82 4.81
C LEU A 2 -11.69 -9.21 4.33
N ASP A 3 -12.27 -9.27 3.14
CA ASP A 3 -12.75 -10.51 2.54
C ASP A 3 -11.58 -11.22 1.84
N ALA A 4 -11.39 -12.51 2.14
CA ALA A 4 -10.30 -13.29 1.56
C ALA A 4 -10.52 -13.60 0.06
N SER A 5 -11.75 -13.47 -0.44
CA SER A 5 -12.10 -13.69 -1.85
C SER A 5 -11.98 -12.45 -2.71
N ASP A 6 -11.89 -11.27 -2.10
CA ASP A 6 -11.68 -10.02 -2.81
C ASP A 6 -10.22 -9.81 -3.21
N THR A 7 -10.03 -8.95 -4.20
CA THR A 7 -8.72 -8.43 -4.54
C THR A 7 -8.66 -6.93 -4.24
N TYR A 8 -7.50 -6.51 -3.78
CA TYR A 8 -7.25 -5.16 -3.32
C TYR A 8 -6.25 -4.45 -4.23
N THR A 9 -6.30 -3.12 -4.18
CA THR A 9 -5.33 -2.24 -4.83
C THR A 9 -4.70 -1.35 -3.78
N MET A 10 -3.38 -1.31 -3.75
CA MET A 10 -2.59 -0.48 -2.85
C MET A 10 -1.85 0.57 -3.66
N THR A 11 -2.00 1.83 -3.24
CA THR A 11 -1.39 2.98 -3.89
C THR A 11 -0.53 3.73 -2.89
N THR A 12 0.75 3.88 -3.19
CA THR A 12 1.70 4.62 -2.37
C THR A 12 1.80 6.05 -2.88
N LEU A 13 1.54 7.01 -1.98
CA LEU A 13 1.58 8.42 -2.26
C LEU A 13 2.75 9.07 -1.51
N LYS A 14 3.55 9.86 -2.22
CA LYS A 14 4.51 10.78 -1.62
C LYS A 14 3.84 12.13 -1.42
N VAL A 15 3.61 12.50 -0.15
CA VAL A 15 3.00 13.78 0.21
C VAL A 15 4.09 14.84 0.38
N ASN A 16 3.93 15.96 -0.33
CA ASN A 16 4.70 17.17 -0.14
C ASN A 16 3.85 18.23 0.56
N ALA A 17 3.87 18.22 1.90
CA ALA A 17 3.09 19.15 2.72
C ALA A 17 3.39 20.64 2.46
N ARG A 18 4.56 20.97 1.89
CA ARG A 18 4.92 22.37 1.58
C ARG A 18 4.26 22.89 0.30
N ARG A 19 3.91 21.98 -0.62
CA ARG A 19 3.28 22.30 -1.90
C ARG A 19 1.81 21.90 -1.97
N ASP A 20 1.29 21.29 -0.91
CA ASP A 20 -0.05 20.69 -0.88
C ASP A 20 -0.28 19.71 -2.04
N GLU A 21 0.78 19.00 -2.41
CA GLU A 21 0.80 18.05 -3.53
C GLU A 21 0.97 16.64 -2.99
N SER A 22 0.23 15.69 -3.55
CA SER A 22 0.49 14.26 -3.40
C SER A 22 0.82 13.68 -4.77
N ILE A 23 1.89 12.91 -4.83
CA ILE A 23 2.36 12.26 -6.06
C ILE A 23 2.28 10.77 -5.83
N GLU A 24 1.55 10.06 -6.70
CA GLU A 24 1.59 8.61 -6.74
C GLU A 24 2.97 8.15 -7.17
N ILE A 25 3.59 7.31 -6.34
CA ILE A 25 4.93 6.78 -6.59
C ILE A 25 4.92 5.29 -6.93
N GLN A 26 3.87 4.56 -6.53
CA GLN A 26 3.71 3.14 -6.84
C GLN A 26 2.22 2.74 -6.70
N CYS A 27 1.79 1.80 -7.53
CA CYS A 27 0.45 1.23 -7.47
C CYS A 27 0.52 -0.26 -7.80
N GLU A 28 -0.02 -1.08 -6.92
CA GLU A 28 -0.13 -2.53 -7.08
C GLU A 28 -1.59 -2.95 -6.92
N SER A 29 -2.06 -3.82 -7.80
CA SER A 29 -3.45 -4.30 -7.84
C SER A 29 -3.48 -5.82 -7.86
N LEU A 30 -4.67 -6.39 -7.66
CA LEU A 30 -4.87 -7.83 -7.58
C LEU A 30 -4.19 -8.47 -6.36
N ILE A 31 -4.07 -7.71 -5.27
CA ILE A 31 -3.46 -8.15 -4.02
C ILE A 31 -4.51 -8.91 -3.21
N TYR A 32 -4.22 -10.14 -2.81
CA TYR A 32 -5.10 -10.88 -1.90
C TYR A 32 -4.93 -10.43 -0.45
N CYS A 33 -5.94 -10.70 0.39
CA CYS A 33 -5.94 -10.26 1.78
C CYS A 33 -4.69 -10.69 2.57
N ASP A 34 -4.18 -11.91 2.31
CA ASP A 34 -2.99 -12.47 2.94
C ASP A 34 -1.67 -11.85 2.44
N GLN A 35 -1.69 -11.18 1.30
CA GLN A 35 -0.54 -10.53 0.67
C GLN A 35 -0.39 -9.06 1.07
N LEU A 36 -1.43 -8.44 1.63
CA LEU A 36 -1.43 -7.00 1.95
C LEU A 36 -0.29 -6.58 2.86
N GLU A 37 0.04 -7.38 3.87
CA GLU A 37 1.15 -7.10 4.79
C GLU A 37 2.49 -7.10 4.04
N ALA A 38 2.76 -8.15 3.26
CA ALA A 38 3.99 -8.27 2.49
C ALA A 38 4.13 -7.18 1.43
N THR A 39 3.06 -6.87 0.69
CA THR A 39 3.04 -5.78 -0.30
C THR A 39 3.27 -4.43 0.38
N PHE A 40 2.66 -4.17 1.53
CA PHE A 40 2.91 -2.93 2.28
C PHE A 40 4.38 -2.79 2.69
N GLU A 41 4.98 -3.85 3.23
CA GLU A 41 6.38 -3.84 3.66
C GLU A 41 7.33 -3.62 2.48
N ASP A 42 7.06 -4.23 1.32
CA ASP A 42 7.86 -4.04 0.10
C ASP A 42 7.73 -2.61 -0.46
N MET A 43 6.50 -2.06 -0.52
CA MET A 43 6.23 -0.72 -1.04
C MET A 43 6.79 0.41 -0.15
N THR A 44 6.84 0.20 1.17
CA THR A 44 7.19 1.26 2.14
C THR A 44 8.55 1.06 2.80
N GLY A 45 9.09 -0.16 2.81
CA GLY A 45 10.27 -0.53 3.59
C GLY A 45 10.03 -0.51 5.11
N VAL A 46 8.78 -0.36 5.56
CA VAL A 46 8.41 -0.32 6.98
C VAL A 46 7.94 -1.69 7.41
N TYR A 47 8.74 -2.38 8.22
CA TYR A 47 8.35 -3.66 8.83
C TYR A 47 7.26 -3.43 9.88
N THR A 48 6.14 -4.13 9.72
CA THR A 48 4.94 -3.96 10.56
C THR A 48 4.79 -5.01 11.66
N ARG A 49 5.67 -6.01 11.68
CA ARG A 49 5.72 -7.05 12.73
C ARG A 49 6.55 -6.60 13.93
N PHE A 50 5.92 -6.57 15.10
CA PHE A 50 6.54 -6.41 16.43
C PHE A 50 6.28 -7.64 17.30
#